data_AF-A0A923Q077-F1
#
_entry.id   AF-A0A923Q077-F1
#
_cell.length_a   1.000
_cell.length_b   1.000
_cell.length_c   1.000
_cell.angle_alpha   90.00
_cell.angle_beta   90.00
_cell.angle_gamma   90.00
#
_symmetry.space_group_name_H-M   'P 1'
#
loop_
_entity.id
_entity.type
_entity.pdbx_description
1 polymer ?
#
loop_
_entity_poly.entity_id
_entity_poly.type
_entity_poly.pdbx_seq_one_letter_code
_entity_poly.pdbx_strand_id
1 'polypeptide(L)'
;HLLYARFWTKVLFDAGLVTHDEPFKKLAHQGMILGEDHQKMSKRKGNGVTADEVSKKYGADALRAFVCFMGPLESEKPWSTTGVEGVKRFLDRVSRLVVNDDGQNVFTDESPSAELQKVLHKTIKKVTEDIEKMSFNTAISAMMILVNDIYKANVKPKSVLKPLVQMLMPFAPFLAEELWEKMEGVGFVSLAPWPKYDNQLVADDRATIGVQVNGKMRGTVELALDADEATALTGALSVENVVAALGGKTPDKVIYKAGKILNLIVK
;
A
#
# COMPACT_ATOMS: atom_id res chain seq x y z
N HIS A 1 -12.07 26.54 17.51
CA HIS A 1 -12.82 26.39 16.24
C HIS A 1 -13.83 25.24 16.30
N LEU A 2 -13.41 23.98 16.51
CA LEU A 2 -14.31 22.82 16.51
C LEU A 2 -15.50 22.94 17.48
N LEU A 3 -15.29 23.50 18.67
CA LEU A 3 -16.39 23.77 19.61
C LEU A 3 -17.40 24.77 19.05
N TYR A 4 -16.92 25.85 18.42
CA TYR A 4 -17.77 26.86 17.80
C TYR A 4 -18.57 26.28 16.62
N ALA A 5 -17.96 25.41 15.82
CA ALA A 5 -18.66 24.72 14.73
C ALA A 5 -19.83 23.88 15.28
N ARG A 6 -19.61 23.12 16.35
CA ARG A 6 -20.67 22.33 17.01
C ARG A 6 -21.76 23.23 17.60
N PHE A 7 -21.37 24.29 18.32
CA PHE A 7 -22.31 25.25 18.90
C PHE A 7 -23.23 25.86 17.83
N TRP A 8 -22.66 26.39 16.76
CA TRP A 8 -23.45 27.01 15.69
C TRP A 8 -24.32 26.00 14.94
N THR A 9 -23.87 24.76 14.77
CA THR A 9 -24.70 23.71 14.15
C THR A 9 -25.94 23.43 14.98
N LYS A 10 -25.81 23.36 16.31
CA LYS A 10 -26.96 23.14 17.20
C LYS A 10 -27.94 24.32 17.19
N VAL A 11 -27.44 25.55 17.22
CA VAL A 11 -28.29 26.76 17.08
C VAL A 11 -29.07 26.74 15.76
N LEU A 12 -28.42 26.38 14.65
CA LEU A 12 -29.07 26.31 13.34
C LEU A 12 -30.07 25.14 13.25
N PHE A 13 -29.80 24.03 13.94
CA PHE A 13 -30.70 22.88 14.03
C PHE A 13 -31.97 23.24 14.80
N ASP A 14 -31.83 23.86 15.97
CA ASP A 14 -32.96 24.31 16.80
C ASP A 14 -33.80 25.37 16.08
N ALA A 15 -33.17 26.19 15.23
CA ALA A 15 -33.86 27.15 14.36
C ALA A 15 -34.53 26.51 13.11
N GLY A 16 -34.39 25.20 12.90
CA GLY A 16 -34.95 24.47 11.75
C GLY A 16 -34.24 24.77 10.41
N LEU A 17 -33.04 25.35 10.44
CA LEU A 17 -32.28 25.74 9.24
C LEU A 17 -31.38 24.61 8.71
N VAL A 18 -31.07 23.62 9.54
CA VAL A 18 -30.34 22.41 9.15
C VAL A 18 -31.02 21.17 9.73
N THR A 19 -30.80 20.02 9.10
CA THR A 19 -31.46 18.74 9.46
C THR A 19 -30.62 17.85 10.39
N HIS A 20 -29.44 18.29 10.80
CA HIS A 20 -28.49 17.51 11.61
C HIS A 20 -27.95 18.37 12.75
N ASP A 21 -27.76 17.79 13.94
CA ASP A 21 -27.34 18.50 15.15
C ASP A 21 -25.82 18.43 15.44
N GLU A 22 -25.06 17.71 14.62
CA GLU A 22 -23.59 17.66 14.65
C GLU A 22 -23.00 17.91 13.25
N PRO A 23 -21.94 18.75 13.13
CA PRO A 23 -21.42 19.17 11.82
C PRO A 23 -20.56 18.13 11.10
N PHE A 24 -19.96 17.18 11.82
CA PHE A 24 -18.96 16.27 11.27
C PHE A 24 -19.27 14.82 11.62
N LYS A 25 -19.45 13.95 10.61
CA LYS A 25 -19.61 12.50 10.82
C LYS A 25 -18.30 11.81 11.21
N LYS A 26 -17.18 12.31 10.68
CA LYS A 26 -15.83 11.82 10.93
C LYS A 26 -14.90 13.02 11.05
N LEU A 27 -14.08 13.03 12.09
CA LEU A 27 -13.04 14.03 12.29
C LEU A 27 -11.70 13.31 12.28
N ALA A 28 -10.76 13.80 11.46
CA ALA A 28 -9.38 13.35 11.47
C ALA A 28 -8.46 14.54 11.75
N HIS A 29 -7.44 14.28 12.55
CA HIS A 29 -6.41 15.23 12.87
C HIS A 29 -5.13 14.77 12.19
N GLN A 30 -4.65 15.55 11.24
CA GLN A 30 -3.34 15.34 10.66
C GLN A 30 -2.26 15.73 11.66
N GLY A 31 -1.19 14.94 11.70
CA GLY A 31 0.02 15.25 12.44
C GLY A 31 0.75 16.44 11.83
N MET A 32 1.58 17.09 12.65
CA MET A 32 2.38 18.23 12.19
C MET A 32 3.53 17.76 11.30
N ILE A 33 3.73 18.45 10.18
CA ILE A 33 4.96 18.30 9.39
C ILE A 33 6.02 19.23 10.00
N LEU A 34 7.11 18.65 10.46
CA LEU A 34 8.26 19.32 11.05
C LEU A 34 9.32 19.60 9.98
N GLY A 35 10.26 20.51 10.25
CA GLY A 35 11.45 20.69 9.43
C GLY A 35 12.33 19.44 9.43
N GLU A 36 13.33 19.43 8.55
CA GLU A 36 14.36 18.36 8.52
C GLU A 36 15.12 18.27 9.86
N ASP A 37 15.12 19.35 10.64
CA ASP A 37 15.68 19.46 11.99
C ASP A 37 14.77 18.91 13.09
N HIS A 38 13.65 18.26 12.74
CA HIS A 38 12.62 17.77 13.67
C HIS A 38 11.96 18.88 14.52
N GLN A 39 12.05 20.13 14.09
CA GLN A 39 11.40 21.24 14.79
C GLN A 39 10.23 21.77 13.99
N LYS A 40 9.24 22.36 14.67
CA LYS A 40 8.15 23.05 14.00
C LYS A 40 8.71 24.08 13.01
N MET A 41 8.28 23.98 11.76
CA MET A 41 8.66 24.92 10.70
C MET A 41 8.21 26.34 11.06
N SER A 42 9.10 27.32 10.89
CA SER A 42 8.75 28.73 11.07
C SER A 42 9.68 29.67 10.31
N LYS A 43 9.16 30.83 9.90
CA LYS A 43 9.95 31.89 9.24
C LYS A 43 11.15 32.32 10.09
N ARG A 44 10.97 32.43 11.42
CA ARG A 44 12.03 32.83 12.36
C ARG A 44 13.21 31.85 12.38
N LYS A 45 12.95 30.56 12.18
CA LYS A 45 13.99 29.51 12.19
C LYS A 45 14.63 29.27 10.82
N GLY A 46 14.08 29.84 9.74
CA GLY A 46 14.57 29.61 8.37
C GLY A 46 14.48 28.15 7.92
N ASN A 47 13.73 27.30 8.63
CA ASN A 47 13.60 25.86 8.39
C ASN A 47 12.29 25.48 7.67
N GLY A 48 11.57 26.47 7.14
CA GLY A 48 10.33 26.24 6.41
C GLY A 48 10.61 25.73 5.01
N VAL A 49 9.88 24.69 4.60
CA VAL A 49 9.90 24.20 3.21
C VAL A 49 8.64 24.66 2.51
N THR A 50 8.79 25.31 1.35
CA THR A 50 7.66 25.86 0.61
C THR A 50 7.12 24.85 -0.39
N ALA A 51 5.80 24.59 -0.36
CA ALA A 51 5.14 23.68 -1.29
C ALA A 51 5.40 24.07 -2.77
N ASP A 52 5.40 25.37 -3.09
CA ASP A 52 5.64 25.86 -4.45
C ASP A 52 7.04 25.51 -4.96
N GLU A 53 8.07 25.59 -4.11
CA GLU A 53 9.45 25.27 -4.48
C GLU A 53 9.60 23.78 -4.76
N VAL A 54 9.01 22.94 -3.90
CA VAL A 54 9.01 21.49 -4.06
C VAL A 54 8.23 21.09 -5.31
N SER A 55 7.05 21.69 -5.53
CA SER A 55 6.21 21.42 -6.69
C SER A 55 6.88 21.86 -7.99
N LYS A 56 7.59 22.99 -8.03
CA LYS A 56 8.35 23.42 -9.22
C LYS A 56 9.51 22.47 -9.54
N LYS A 57 10.18 21.94 -8.51
CA LYS A 57 11.33 21.06 -8.68
C LYS A 57 10.97 19.62 -9.03
N TYR A 58 9.94 19.06 -8.40
CA TYR A 58 9.61 17.63 -8.50
C TYR A 58 8.24 17.34 -9.12
N GLY A 59 7.40 18.36 -9.31
CA GLY A 59 6.01 18.22 -9.75
C GLY A 59 5.01 18.13 -8.60
N ALA A 60 3.78 18.57 -8.85
CA ALA A 60 2.71 18.58 -7.86
C ALA A 60 2.35 17.16 -7.37
N ASP A 61 2.37 16.17 -8.26
CA ASP A 61 2.07 14.78 -7.92
C ASP A 61 3.10 14.16 -6.98
N ALA A 62 4.38 14.43 -7.20
CA ALA A 62 5.44 13.93 -6.32
C ALA A 62 5.30 14.51 -4.91
N LEU A 63 4.98 15.81 -4.79
CA LEU A 63 4.70 16.46 -3.52
C LEU A 63 3.48 15.84 -2.82
N ARG A 64 2.34 15.74 -3.52
CA ARG A 64 1.10 15.19 -2.96
C ARG A 64 1.28 13.75 -2.48
N ALA A 65 1.80 12.89 -3.36
CA ALA A 65 2.05 11.49 -3.03
C ALA A 65 3.05 11.36 -1.89
N PHE A 66 4.08 12.21 -1.81
CA PHE A 66 5.02 12.21 -0.68
C PHE A 66 4.35 12.57 0.66
N VAL A 67 3.52 13.61 0.69
CA VAL A 67 2.78 13.99 1.91
C VAL A 67 1.84 12.87 2.37
N CYS A 68 1.23 12.16 1.42
CA CYS A 68 0.42 10.97 1.73
C CYS A 68 1.27 9.75 2.15
N PHE A 69 2.54 9.68 1.74
CA PHE A 69 3.41 8.51 1.92
C PHE A 69 4.31 8.58 3.16
N MET A 70 4.61 9.76 3.68
CA MET A 70 5.50 9.96 4.83
C MET A 70 5.07 9.25 6.13
N GLY A 71 3.89 8.63 6.16
CA GLY A 71 3.45 7.64 7.14
C GLY A 71 1.99 7.86 7.55
N PRO A 72 1.56 7.36 8.73
CA PRO A 72 0.18 7.53 9.20
C PRO A 72 -0.24 9.00 9.31
N LEU A 73 -1.46 9.35 8.90
CA LEU A 73 -1.94 10.73 8.78
C LEU A 73 -1.79 11.52 10.08
N GLU A 74 -2.07 10.88 11.21
CA GLU A 74 -2.13 11.47 12.55
C GLU A 74 -0.76 11.66 13.23
N SER A 75 0.30 11.06 12.70
CA SER A 75 1.63 11.13 13.31
C SER A 75 2.38 12.38 12.89
N GLU A 76 3.10 13.00 13.82
CA GLU A 76 4.09 14.03 13.50
C GLU A 76 5.26 13.45 12.72
N LYS A 77 5.76 14.18 11.71
CA LYS A 77 6.78 13.68 10.78
C LYS A 77 7.76 14.78 10.40
N PRO A 78 9.07 14.53 10.42
CA PRO A 78 10.02 15.44 9.80
C PRO A 78 9.85 15.42 8.28
N TRP A 79 10.00 16.60 7.68
CA TRP A 79 10.19 16.71 6.25
C TRP A 79 11.43 15.93 5.81
N SER A 80 11.40 15.36 4.61
CA SER A 80 12.53 14.64 4.02
C SER A 80 12.58 14.87 2.52
N THR A 81 13.54 15.68 2.06
CA THR A 81 13.74 15.93 0.62
C THR A 81 14.11 14.65 -0.14
N THR A 82 14.91 13.76 0.47
CA THR A 82 15.23 12.44 -0.11
C THR A 82 14.00 11.53 -0.21
N GLY A 83 13.03 11.70 0.70
CA GLY A 83 11.74 11.04 0.63
C GLY A 83 10.91 11.46 -0.59
N VAL A 84 10.90 12.75 -0.92
CA VAL A 84 10.25 13.28 -2.13
C VAL A 84 10.88 12.66 -3.39
N GLU A 85 12.20 12.57 -3.43
CA GLU A 85 12.94 11.94 -4.53
C GLU A 85 12.62 10.44 -4.67
N GLY A 86 12.42 9.73 -3.56
CA GLY A 86 11.93 8.36 -3.57
C GLY A 86 10.57 8.23 -4.25
N VAL A 87 9.62 9.10 -3.90
CA VAL A 87 8.28 9.10 -4.49
C VAL A 87 8.32 9.51 -5.97
N LYS A 88 9.12 10.52 -6.34
CA LYS A 88 9.31 10.89 -7.74
C LYS A 88 9.82 9.71 -8.58
N ARG A 89 10.83 8.98 -8.10
CA ARG A 89 11.34 7.77 -8.77
C ARG A 89 10.27 6.68 -8.90
N PHE A 90 9.40 6.53 -7.91
CA PHE A 90 8.25 5.63 -8.01
C PHE A 90 7.28 6.07 -9.12
N LEU A 91 6.91 7.35 -9.17
CA LEU A 91 6.02 7.87 -10.22
C LEU A 91 6.64 7.72 -11.62
N ASP A 92 7.95 7.94 -11.75
CA ASP A 92 8.68 7.72 -13.02
C ASP A 92 8.70 6.25 -13.45
N ARG A 93 8.72 5.33 -12.47
CA ARG A 93 8.57 3.89 -12.75
C ARG A 93 7.15 3.57 -13.20
N VAL A 94 6.11 4.16 -12.61
CA VAL A 94 4.74 3.98 -13.09
C VAL A 94 4.60 4.49 -14.53
N SER A 95 5.13 5.67 -14.83
CA SER A 95 5.11 6.22 -16.19
C SER A 95 5.79 5.28 -17.20
N ARG A 96 6.97 4.75 -16.85
CA ARG A 96 7.71 3.79 -17.69
C ARG A 96 7.07 2.42 -17.88
N LEU A 97 6.01 2.10 -17.11
CA LEU A 97 5.19 0.92 -17.39
C LEU A 97 4.24 1.15 -18.58
N VAL A 98 3.98 2.39 -18.95
CA VAL A 98 3.04 2.76 -20.03
C VAL A 98 3.78 3.29 -21.24
N VAL A 99 4.76 4.18 -21.04
CA VAL A 99 5.50 4.87 -22.10
C VAL A 99 7.01 4.78 -21.84
N ASN A 100 7.82 4.41 -22.82
CA ASN A 100 9.28 4.38 -22.68
C ASN A 100 9.92 5.77 -22.82
N ASP A 101 11.25 5.83 -22.65
CA ASP A 101 12.00 7.09 -22.74
C ASP A 101 11.95 7.75 -24.14
N ASP A 102 11.62 6.97 -25.19
CA ASP A 102 11.41 7.46 -26.56
C ASP A 102 9.96 7.94 -26.82
N GLY A 103 9.10 7.93 -25.81
CA GLY A 103 7.70 8.36 -25.93
C GLY A 103 6.77 7.31 -26.58
N GLN A 104 7.23 6.07 -26.76
CA GLN A 104 6.45 4.99 -27.33
C GLN A 104 5.69 4.22 -26.25
N ASN A 105 4.45 3.83 -26.57
CA ASN A 105 3.64 2.98 -25.71
C ASN A 105 4.26 1.58 -25.61
N VAL A 106 4.43 1.07 -24.39
CA VAL A 106 5.06 -0.24 -24.10
C VAL A 106 4.14 -1.22 -23.36
N PHE A 107 2.88 -0.85 -23.15
CA PHE A 107 1.86 -1.76 -22.61
C PHE A 107 1.39 -2.77 -23.66
N THR A 108 0.82 -3.88 -23.20
CA THR A 108 0.31 -4.96 -24.06
C THR A 108 -1.14 -5.28 -23.72
N ASP A 109 -1.87 -5.87 -24.67
CA ASP A 109 -3.23 -6.41 -24.45
C ASP A 109 -3.20 -7.90 -24.02
N GLU A 110 -2.01 -8.42 -23.66
CA GLU A 110 -1.84 -9.78 -23.14
C GLU A 110 -2.53 -9.95 -21.78
N SER A 111 -2.94 -11.17 -21.47
CA SER A 111 -3.49 -11.48 -20.16
C SER A 111 -2.39 -11.54 -19.09
N PRO A 112 -2.61 -11.02 -17.86
CA PRO A 112 -1.67 -11.18 -16.77
C PRO A 112 -1.56 -12.65 -16.34
N SER A 113 -0.45 -13.02 -15.69
CA SER A 113 -0.37 -14.31 -15.00
C SER A 113 -1.36 -14.36 -13.82
N ALA A 114 -1.69 -15.58 -13.37
CA ALA A 114 -2.57 -15.78 -12.22
C ALA A 114 -2.02 -15.09 -10.95
N GLU A 115 -0.70 -15.11 -10.77
CA GLU A 115 -0.01 -14.45 -9.66
C GLU A 115 -0.18 -12.93 -9.73
N LEU A 116 0.07 -12.33 -10.90
CA LEU A 116 -0.06 -10.89 -11.08
C LEU A 116 -1.53 -10.44 -10.91
N GLN A 117 -2.47 -11.28 -11.36
CA GLN A 117 -3.90 -11.06 -11.14
C GLN A 117 -4.23 -11.09 -9.64
N LYS A 118 -3.79 -12.10 -8.88
CA LYS A 118 -3.96 -12.15 -7.41
C LYS A 118 -3.39 -10.90 -6.73
N VAL A 119 -2.17 -10.49 -7.08
CA VAL A 119 -1.53 -9.28 -6.51
C VAL A 119 -2.33 -8.02 -6.83
N LEU A 120 -2.84 -7.88 -8.06
CA LEU A 120 -3.70 -6.77 -8.44
C LEU A 120 -4.95 -6.69 -7.56
N HIS A 121 -5.72 -7.78 -7.43
CA HIS A 121 -6.97 -7.77 -6.66
C HIS A 121 -6.73 -7.51 -5.17
N LYS A 122 -5.64 -8.06 -4.59
CA LYS A 122 -5.22 -7.73 -3.22
C LYS A 122 -4.85 -6.25 -3.07
N THR A 123 -4.18 -5.67 -4.07
CA THR A 123 -3.81 -4.25 -4.08
C THR A 123 -5.06 -3.37 -4.16
N ILE A 124 -6.01 -3.68 -5.05
CA ILE A 124 -7.28 -2.94 -5.17
C ILE A 124 -8.02 -2.96 -3.84
N LYS A 125 -8.19 -4.13 -3.21
CA LYS A 125 -8.84 -4.23 -1.89
C LYS A 125 -8.12 -3.38 -0.85
N LYS A 126 -6.80 -3.54 -0.75
CA LYS A 126 -5.99 -2.82 0.25
C LYS A 126 -6.06 -1.30 0.07
N VAL A 127 -5.87 -0.80 -1.15
CA VAL A 127 -5.94 0.65 -1.44
C VAL A 127 -7.34 1.18 -1.13
N THR A 128 -8.39 0.45 -1.49
CA THR A 128 -9.78 0.84 -1.21
C THR A 128 -10.01 0.99 0.30
N GLU A 129 -9.64 -0.02 1.09
CA GLU A 129 -9.83 0.02 2.54
C GLU A 129 -8.92 1.04 3.24
N ASP A 130 -7.68 1.20 2.77
CA ASP A 130 -6.72 2.12 3.34
C ASP A 130 -7.14 3.59 3.09
N ILE A 131 -7.72 3.91 1.93
CA ILE A 131 -8.27 5.25 1.67
C ILE A 131 -9.42 5.57 2.66
N GLU A 132 -10.35 4.64 2.84
CA GLU A 132 -11.46 4.80 3.80
C GLU A 132 -10.97 4.98 5.24
N LYS A 133 -9.89 4.28 5.60
CA LYS A 133 -9.24 4.37 6.92
C LYS A 133 -8.26 5.54 7.04
N MET A 134 -8.01 6.29 5.96
CA MET A 134 -6.98 7.34 5.86
C MET A 134 -5.54 6.84 6.09
N SER A 135 -5.27 5.57 5.84
CA SER A 135 -3.94 4.95 5.84
C SER A 135 -3.23 5.10 4.48
N PHE A 136 -3.11 6.35 4.01
CA PHE A 136 -2.63 6.66 2.67
C PHE A 136 -1.22 6.13 2.37
N ASN A 137 -0.35 6.10 3.39
CA ASN A 137 1.01 5.60 3.26
C ASN A 137 1.03 4.12 2.88
N THR A 138 0.18 3.30 3.50
CA THR A 138 0.12 1.86 3.20
C THR A 138 -0.61 1.58 1.88
N ALA A 139 -1.51 2.47 1.44
CA ALA A 139 -2.09 2.42 0.10
C ALA A 139 -1.01 2.63 -0.99
N ILE A 140 -0.17 3.66 -0.82
CA ILE A 140 0.94 3.92 -1.75
C ILE A 140 1.97 2.79 -1.70
N SER A 141 2.30 2.25 -0.51
CA SER A 141 3.16 1.06 -0.40
C SER A 141 2.60 -0.14 -1.16
N ALA A 142 1.29 -0.39 -1.11
CA ALA A 142 0.66 -1.48 -1.84
C ALA A 142 0.80 -1.31 -3.36
N MET A 143 0.61 -0.08 -3.88
CA MET A 143 0.85 0.21 -5.29
C MET A 143 2.32 0.07 -5.68
N MET A 144 3.27 0.46 -4.81
CA MET A 144 4.70 0.24 -5.04
C MET A 144 5.04 -1.25 -5.18
N ILE A 145 4.42 -2.11 -4.36
CA ILE A 145 4.58 -3.58 -4.45
C ILE A 145 4.04 -4.08 -5.79
N LEU A 146 2.82 -3.70 -6.17
CA LEU A 146 2.23 -4.07 -7.47
C LEU A 146 3.14 -3.65 -8.64
N VAL A 147 3.66 -2.42 -8.62
CA VAL A 147 4.61 -1.93 -9.64
C VAL A 147 5.84 -2.83 -9.71
N ASN A 148 6.43 -3.21 -8.57
CA ASN A 148 7.56 -4.12 -8.54
C ASN A 148 7.24 -5.47 -9.19
N ASP A 149 6.05 -6.03 -8.92
CA ASP A 149 5.66 -7.32 -9.48
C ASP A 149 5.34 -7.26 -10.98
N ILE A 150 4.81 -6.13 -11.48
CA ILE A 150 4.69 -5.89 -12.93
C ILE A 150 6.08 -5.89 -13.59
N TYR A 151 7.05 -5.20 -12.99
CA TYR A 151 8.43 -5.21 -13.50
C TYR A 151 9.06 -6.61 -13.50
N LYS A 152 8.81 -7.43 -12.48
CA LYS A 152 9.31 -8.82 -12.41
C LYS A 152 8.64 -9.73 -13.44
N ALA A 153 7.34 -9.54 -13.69
CA ALA A 153 6.59 -10.35 -14.66
C ALA A 153 7.06 -10.12 -16.10
N ASN A 154 7.76 -9.01 -16.37
CA ASN A 154 8.25 -8.60 -17.69
C ASN A 154 7.16 -8.52 -18.78
N VAL A 155 5.90 -8.42 -18.37
CA VAL A 155 4.74 -8.15 -19.22
C VAL A 155 4.04 -6.94 -18.63
N LYS A 156 3.46 -6.09 -19.48
CA LYS A 156 2.80 -4.84 -19.07
C LYS A 156 1.32 -4.83 -19.48
N PRO A 157 0.47 -5.72 -18.92
CA PRO A 157 -0.92 -5.84 -19.34
C PRO A 157 -1.71 -4.56 -19.07
N LYS A 158 -2.38 -4.03 -20.10
CA LYS A 158 -3.30 -2.89 -19.99
C LYS A 158 -4.39 -3.14 -18.95
N SER A 159 -4.82 -4.40 -18.81
CA SER A 159 -5.80 -4.86 -17.81
C SER A 159 -5.33 -4.74 -16.35
N VAL A 160 -4.01 -4.67 -16.10
CA VAL A 160 -3.42 -4.41 -14.77
C VAL A 160 -3.07 -2.93 -14.60
N LEU A 161 -2.55 -2.30 -15.64
CA LEU A 161 -2.11 -0.90 -15.61
C LEU A 161 -3.28 0.09 -15.46
N LYS A 162 -4.42 -0.15 -16.12
CA LYS A 162 -5.60 0.72 -15.97
C LYS A 162 -6.09 0.79 -14.51
N PRO A 163 -6.32 -0.33 -13.80
CA PRO A 163 -6.61 -0.31 -12.37
C PRO A 163 -5.53 0.36 -11.51
N LEU A 164 -4.24 0.15 -11.80
CA LEU A 164 -3.15 0.83 -11.09
C LEU A 164 -3.26 2.36 -11.22
N VAL A 165 -3.52 2.86 -12.43
CA VAL A 165 -3.70 4.30 -12.70
C VAL A 165 -4.94 4.86 -12.01
N GLN A 166 -6.05 4.11 -11.98
CA GLN A 166 -7.24 4.50 -11.23
C GLN A 166 -6.96 4.58 -9.71
N MET A 167 -6.20 3.65 -9.15
CA MET A 167 -5.78 3.69 -7.73
C MET A 167 -4.81 4.82 -7.43
N LEU A 168 -3.99 5.23 -8.42
CA LEU A 168 -3.02 6.31 -8.28
C LEU A 168 -3.68 7.70 -8.31
N MET A 169 -4.80 7.85 -9.01
CA MET A 169 -5.51 9.13 -9.24
C MET A 169 -5.70 9.99 -7.97
N PRO A 170 -6.13 9.47 -6.80
CA PRO A 170 -6.26 10.29 -5.59
C PRO A 170 -4.94 10.96 -5.13
N PHE A 171 -3.80 10.34 -5.45
CA PHE A 171 -2.48 10.74 -4.96
C PHE A 171 -1.70 11.55 -6.00
N ALA A 172 -1.70 11.10 -7.27
CA ALA A 172 -0.97 11.71 -8.37
C ALA A 172 -1.88 11.92 -9.59
N PRO A 173 -2.86 12.85 -9.50
CA PRO A 173 -3.90 13.01 -10.51
C PRO A 173 -3.40 13.40 -11.90
N PHE A 174 -2.36 14.24 -12.01
CA PHE A 174 -1.92 14.73 -13.32
C PHE A 174 -1.26 13.61 -14.13
N LEU A 175 -0.39 12.83 -13.49
CA LEU A 175 0.21 11.64 -14.08
C LEU A 175 -0.87 10.58 -14.37
N ALA A 176 -1.84 10.40 -13.47
CA ALA A 176 -2.89 9.42 -13.69
C ALA A 176 -3.72 9.72 -14.95
N GLU A 177 -4.11 10.98 -15.18
CA GLU A 177 -4.84 11.38 -16.40
C GLU A 177 -3.99 11.16 -17.66
N GLU A 178 -2.72 11.57 -17.66
CA GLU A 178 -1.82 11.37 -18.81
C GLU A 178 -1.70 9.88 -19.17
N LEU A 179 -1.44 9.02 -18.18
CA LEU A 179 -1.29 7.58 -18.41
C LEU A 179 -2.60 6.91 -18.82
N TRP A 180 -3.74 7.42 -18.32
CA TRP A 180 -5.06 6.95 -18.72
C TRP A 180 -5.31 7.23 -20.20
N GLU A 181 -5.03 8.44 -20.67
CA GLU A 181 -5.14 8.82 -22.08
C GLU A 181 -4.21 7.98 -22.97
N LYS A 182 -2.94 7.80 -22.57
CA LYS A 182 -1.97 6.97 -23.32
C LYS A 182 -2.43 5.53 -23.52
N MET A 183 -3.18 4.97 -22.56
CA MET A 183 -3.76 3.64 -22.62
C MET A 183 -5.16 3.61 -23.26
N GLU A 184 -5.56 4.67 -23.97
CA GLU A 184 -6.86 4.80 -24.61
C GLU A 184 -8.00 4.62 -23.60
N GLY A 185 -7.83 5.25 -22.43
CA GLY A 185 -8.88 5.39 -21.43
C GLY A 185 -10.01 6.27 -21.95
N VAL A 186 -11.25 5.89 -21.66
CA VAL A 186 -12.43 6.69 -22.06
C VAL A 186 -12.67 7.78 -21.02
N GLY A 187 -12.77 9.03 -21.48
CA GLY A 187 -12.98 10.18 -20.61
C GLY A 187 -11.82 10.39 -19.62
N PHE A 188 -12.11 11.03 -18.50
CA PHE A 188 -11.14 11.32 -17.44
C PHE A 188 -11.06 10.19 -16.41
N VAL A 189 -9.86 9.82 -15.96
CA VAL A 189 -9.70 8.79 -14.91
C VAL A 189 -10.35 9.23 -13.59
N SER A 190 -10.37 10.54 -13.33
CA SER A 190 -11.07 11.14 -12.18
C SER A 190 -12.59 10.89 -12.18
N LEU A 191 -13.19 10.57 -13.33
CA LEU A 191 -14.60 10.23 -13.49
C LEU A 191 -14.82 8.73 -13.79
N ALA A 192 -13.76 7.96 -13.95
CA ALA A 192 -13.85 6.54 -14.23
C ALA A 192 -14.34 5.76 -12.99
N PRO A 193 -15.04 4.63 -13.17
CA PRO A 193 -15.44 3.78 -12.06
C PRO A 193 -14.21 3.28 -11.28
N TRP A 194 -14.27 3.32 -9.95
CA TRP A 194 -13.22 2.74 -9.10
C TRP A 194 -13.02 1.24 -9.39
N PRO A 195 -11.78 0.74 -9.46
CA PRO A 195 -11.51 -0.66 -9.77
C PRO A 195 -12.12 -1.58 -8.71
N LYS A 196 -12.70 -2.70 -9.16
CA LYS A 196 -13.30 -3.72 -8.29
C LYS A 196 -12.33 -4.87 -8.09
N TYR A 197 -12.30 -5.42 -6.89
CA TYR A 197 -11.57 -6.65 -6.60
C TYR A 197 -12.51 -7.86 -6.54
N ASP A 198 -11.94 -9.05 -6.72
CA ASP A 198 -12.64 -10.33 -6.62
C ASP A 198 -12.22 -10.99 -5.31
N ASN A 199 -13.19 -11.35 -4.47
CA ASN A 199 -12.95 -11.97 -3.18
C ASN A 199 -12.22 -13.32 -3.31
N GLN A 200 -12.40 -14.06 -4.41
CA GLN A 200 -11.71 -15.34 -4.63
C GLN A 200 -10.22 -15.15 -4.89
N LEU A 201 -9.83 -14.07 -5.58
CA LEU A 201 -8.43 -13.75 -5.90
C LEU A 201 -7.71 -13.02 -4.75
N VAL A 202 -8.48 -12.43 -3.84
CA VAL A 202 -7.97 -11.84 -2.60
C VAL A 202 -7.63 -12.91 -1.56
N ALA A 203 -8.39 -14.00 -1.52
CA ALA A 203 -8.17 -15.08 -0.56
C ALA A 203 -6.77 -15.68 -0.76
N ASP A 204 -6.00 -15.77 0.32
CA ASP A 204 -4.80 -16.57 0.35
C ASP A 204 -5.20 -18.05 0.35
N ASP A 205 -4.69 -18.83 -0.61
CA ASP A 205 -4.79 -20.29 -0.60
C ASP A 205 -3.66 -20.93 0.21
N ARG A 206 -2.57 -20.17 0.42
CA ARG A 206 -1.38 -20.60 1.16
C ARG A 206 -0.94 -19.52 2.15
N ALA A 207 -0.43 -19.93 3.30
CA ALA A 207 0.22 -19.07 4.28
C ALA A 207 1.69 -19.46 4.46
N THR A 208 2.55 -18.46 4.56
CA THR A 208 3.93 -18.63 5.01
C THR A 208 3.92 -18.81 6.54
N ILE A 209 4.27 -20.01 7.01
CA ILE A 209 4.33 -20.34 8.43
C ILE A 209 5.80 -20.38 8.88
N GLY A 210 6.12 -19.64 9.94
CA GLY A 210 7.43 -19.71 10.58
C GLY A 210 7.63 -21.04 11.29
N VAL A 211 8.75 -21.71 11.00
CA VAL A 211 9.14 -22.98 11.62
C VAL A 211 10.09 -22.70 12.78
N GLN A 212 9.71 -23.18 13.96
CA GLN A 212 10.51 -23.10 15.17
C GLN A 212 11.05 -24.48 15.57
N VAL A 213 12.24 -24.50 16.15
CA VAL A 213 12.79 -25.67 16.86
C VAL A 213 13.10 -25.25 18.28
N ASN A 214 12.50 -25.92 19.26
CA ASN A 214 12.57 -25.56 20.69
C ASN A 214 12.28 -24.05 20.92
N GLY A 215 11.24 -23.53 20.25
CA GLY A 215 10.78 -22.15 20.39
C GLY A 215 11.64 -21.09 19.67
N LYS A 216 12.74 -21.46 19.00
CA LYS A 216 13.57 -20.53 18.22
C LYS A 216 13.26 -20.66 16.73
N MET A 217 13.09 -19.53 16.03
CA MET A 217 12.85 -19.50 14.58
C MET A 217 14.03 -20.11 13.81
N ARG A 218 13.73 -20.98 12.83
CA ARG A 218 14.71 -21.68 11.99
C ARG A 218 14.42 -21.60 10.50
N GLY A 219 13.23 -21.16 10.11
CA GLY A 219 12.90 -20.92 8.70
C GLY A 219 11.42 -20.66 8.51
N THR A 220 10.97 -20.75 7.27
CA THR A 220 9.55 -20.60 6.91
C THR A 220 9.18 -21.68 5.90
N VAL A 221 7.91 -22.08 5.90
CA VAL A 221 7.33 -23.00 4.92
C VAL A 221 6.02 -22.43 4.38
N GLU A 222 5.76 -22.60 3.09
CA GLU A 222 4.47 -22.22 2.51
C GLU A 222 3.52 -23.40 2.47
N LEU A 223 2.44 -23.30 3.22
CA LEU A 223 1.46 -24.37 3.38
C LEU A 223 0.08 -23.88 2.99
N ALA A 224 -0.76 -24.77 2.45
CA ALA A 224 -2.17 -24.47 2.25
C ALA A 224 -2.82 -24.07 3.59
N LEU A 225 -3.83 -23.21 3.56
CA LEU A 225 -4.50 -22.76 4.80
C LEU A 225 -5.14 -23.90 5.60
N ASP A 226 -5.48 -24.99 4.95
CA ASP A 226 -6.07 -26.21 5.48
C ASP A 226 -5.07 -27.38 5.57
N ALA A 227 -3.77 -27.12 5.36
CA ALA A 227 -2.75 -28.14 5.46
C ALA A 227 -2.79 -28.82 6.84
N ASP A 228 -2.69 -30.15 6.83
CA ASP A 228 -2.62 -30.93 8.06
C ASP A 228 -1.21 -30.90 8.68
N GLU A 229 -1.12 -31.40 9.92
CA GLU A 229 0.14 -31.43 10.66
C GLU A 229 1.23 -32.25 9.93
N ALA A 230 0.84 -33.32 9.24
CA ALA A 230 1.76 -34.18 8.51
C ALA A 230 2.42 -33.43 7.35
N THR A 231 1.61 -32.75 6.54
CA THR A 231 2.09 -31.92 5.43
C THR A 231 2.97 -30.78 5.94
N ALA A 232 2.58 -30.15 7.06
CA ALA A 232 3.36 -29.10 7.68
C ALA A 232 4.74 -29.59 8.16
N LEU A 233 4.79 -30.77 8.78
CA LEU A 233 6.02 -31.41 9.21
C LEU A 233 6.93 -31.77 8.03
N THR A 234 6.39 -32.36 6.97
CA THR A 234 7.15 -32.68 5.75
C THR A 234 7.78 -31.43 5.14
N GLY A 235 7.03 -30.33 5.04
CA GLY A 235 7.56 -29.05 4.56
C GLY A 235 8.64 -28.47 5.49
N ALA A 236 8.48 -28.58 6.81
CA ALA A 236 9.51 -28.12 7.74
C ALA A 236 10.82 -28.89 7.62
N LEU A 237 10.75 -30.20 7.36
CA LEU A 237 11.91 -31.07 7.18
C LEU A 237 12.62 -30.89 5.83
N SER A 238 12.05 -30.14 4.88
CA SER A 238 12.76 -29.74 3.66
C SER A 238 13.58 -28.45 3.83
N VAL A 239 13.53 -27.79 5.01
CA VAL A 239 14.29 -26.58 5.29
C VAL A 239 15.62 -26.95 5.97
N GLU A 240 16.75 -26.66 5.30
CA GLU A 240 18.09 -27.03 5.77
C GLU A 240 18.37 -26.60 7.22
N ASN A 241 18.04 -25.36 7.56
CA ASN A 241 18.25 -24.80 8.90
C ASN A 241 17.40 -25.49 9.99
N VAL A 242 16.23 -26.03 9.62
CA VAL A 242 15.37 -26.79 10.54
C VAL A 242 15.99 -28.16 10.78
N VAL A 243 16.41 -28.86 9.73
CA VAL A 243 17.08 -30.16 9.82
C VAL A 243 18.38 -30.07 10.62
N ALA A 244 19.19 -29.04 10.36
CA ALA A 244 20.41 -28.77 11.11
C ALA A 244 20.12 -28.52 12.59
N ALA A 245 19.06 -27.78 12.92
CA ALA A 245 18.66 -27.51 14.30
C ALA A 245 18.05 -28.74 15.02
N LEU A 246 17.54 -29.71 14.28
CA LEU A 246 17.07 -30.99 14.82
C LEU A 246 18.23 -31.97 15.10
N GLY A 247 19.41 -31.74 14.52
CA GLY A 247 20.61 -32.54 14.79
C GLY A 247 20.45 -34.02 14.43
N GLY A 248 19.67 -34.33 13.40
CA GLY A 248 19.37 -35.70 12.97
C GLY A 248 18.36 -36.46 13.84
N LYS A 249 17.80 -35.81 14.88
CA LYS A 249 16.75 -36.39 15.72
C LYS A 249 15.36 -36.13 15.14
N THR A 250 14.45 -37.06 15.36
CA THR A 250 13.02 -36.85 15.10
C THR A 250 12.39 -36.02 16.23
N PRO A 251 11.48 -35.08 15.94
CA PRO A 251 10.80 -34.30 16.98
C PRO A 251 10.01 -35.21 17.94
N ASP A 252 10.14 -34.98 19.25
CA ASP A 252 9.35 -35.66 20.29
C ASP A 252 7.90 -35.18 20.31
N LYS A 253 7.69 -33.91 19.94
CA LYS A 253 6.37 -33.28 19.88
C LYS A 253 6.32 -32.22 18.80
N VAL A 254 5.23 -32.22 18.04
CA VAL A 254 4.92 -31.19 17.05
C VAL A 254 3.78 -30.33 17.61
N ILE A 255 3.97 -29.01 17.59
CA ILE A 255 2.91 -28.05 17.90
C ILE A 255 2.58 -27.32 16.60
N TYR A 256 1.46 -27.70 16.00
CA TYR A 256 0.98 -27.09 14.78
C TYR A 256 -0.38 -26.44 14.99
N LYS A 257 -0.51 -25.20 14.50
CA LYS A 257 -1.81 -24.55 14.30
C LYS A 257 -1.79 -23.89 12.93
N ALA A 258 -2.67 -24.37 12.05
CA ALA A 258 -2.79 -23.89 10.68
C ALA A 258 -2.83 -22.35 10.60
N GLY A 259 -2.00 -21.82 9.70
CA GLY A 259 -1.81 -20.38 9.49
C GLY A 259 -1.22 -19.59 10.67
N LYS A 260 -0.80 -20.24 11.78
CA LYS A 260 -0.33 -19.53 12.99
C LYS A 260 1.06 -19.93 13.47
N ILE A 261 1.31 -21.22 13.74
CA ILE A 261 2.57 -21.65 14.35
C ILE A 261 2.91 -23.08 13.93
N LEU A 262 4.19 -23.34 13.71
CA LEU A 262 4.77 -24.67 13.63
C LEU A 262 6.04 -24.72 14.51
N ASN A 263 5.99 -25.46 15.61
CA ASN A 263 7.11 -25.60 16.53
C ASN A 263 7.42 -27.08 16.77
N LEU A 264 8.66 -27.46 16.46
CA LEU A 264 9.20 -28.81 16.64
C LEU A 264 9.97 -28.85 17.95
N ILE A 265 9.55 -29.72 18.87
CA ILE A 265 10.22 -29.91 20.16
C ILE A 265 11.11 -31.14 20.03
N VAL A 266 12.40 -30.97 20.35
CA VAL A 266 13.38 -32.04 20.35
C VAL A 266 14.20 -31.99 21.64
N LYS A 267 14.33 -33.13 22.32
CA LYS A 267 15.20 -33.31 23.49
C LYS A 267 16.64 -33.62 23.12
#